data_AF-A0AB34FYH4-F1
#
_entry.id   AF-A0AB34FYH4-F1
#
_cell.length_a   1.000
_cell.length_b   1.000
_cell.length_c   1.000
_cell.angle_alpha   90.00
_cell.angle_beta   90.00
_cell.angle_gamma   90.00
#
_symmetry.space_group_name_H-M   'P 1'
#
loop_
_entity.id
_entity.type
_entity.pdbx_description
1 polymer ?
#
loop_
_entity_poly.entity_id
_entity_poly.type
_entity_poly.pdbx_seq_one_letter_code
_entity_poly.pdbx_strand_id
1 'polypeptide(L)'
;MPPPPAKPESGAASKEENIYIPSFISKRPFYAGEEGDDADYLKHQRREEKAEKSQWYDRGRRAGPAATKYRKGACENCGSMTHKAKDCLSRPRAKGAKWTGKDIQADEIIQDVRLGWDAKRDRWNGYDTKEYRNVVEEFNQMEELRKEAKRAVDGDEDEEEDEGDKYAEENDMSKHQSTATRQLRIREDTAKYLLNLDLESAKYDPKTRSLVDGGATGGKSADLFAEEGFMKSSGEAGDFENAQRYAWEAQEKSGDTSQHLQANPTAGAFYRKKEQEEAETKRKERERQLLEKYGGGDQKQMPSSLRNMMIAESETFVEYDEAGLIKGAPRKAAKSKYAENVMVNNHKSVWGSWWSNFKWGYACCHSFVKNSYCTGEEGKEAWEAAERQRTGVGLIEAGESPEEPSQEEDAPQKEDVEAGTKKRTREEMLNGVTESEMEEYRRKRTVANDPMAKFLGKDELLQ
;
A
#
# COMPACT_ATOMS: atom_id res chain seq x y z
N MET A 1 46.46 -26.02 -6.30
CA MET A 1 45.87 -24.68 -6.11
C MET A 1 46.29 -24.19 -4.74
N PRO A 2 46.90 -23.01 -4.59
CA PRO A 2 47.15 -22.46 -3.27
C PRO A 2 45.81 -22.29 -2.53
N PRO A 3 45.76 -22.49 -1.21
CA PRO A 3 44.52 -22.33 -0.45
C PRO A 3 44.02 -20.88 -0.59
N PRO A 4 42.70 -20.66 -0.65
CA PRO A 4 42.16 -19.30 -0.70
C PRO A 4 42.62 -18.54 0.55
N PRO A 5 42.93 -17.22 0.43
CA PRO A 5 43.31 -16.43 1.58
C PRO A 5 42.19 -16.49 2.63
N ALA A 6 42.56 -16.79 3.86
CA ALA A 6 41.65 -16.85 4.99
C ALA A 6 40.94 -15.50 5.12
N LYS A 7 39.61 -15.50 5.04
CA LYS A 7 38.81 -14.32 5.38
C LYS A 7 38.80 -14.18 6.91
N PRO A 8 39.15 -13.01 7.48
CA PRO A 8 38.98 -12.77 8.90
C PRO A 8 37.49 -12.73 9.29
N GLU A 9 37.23 -12.98 10.56
CA GLU A 9 35.87 -13.12 11.13
C GLU A 9 35.17 -11.76 11.24
N SER A 10 33.97 -11.68 10.67
CA SER A 10 33.14 -10.48 10.62
C SER A 10 32.33 -10.30 11.90
N GLY A 11 32.71 -9.34 12.73
CA GLY A 11 31.88 -8.77 13.80
C GLY A 11 31.69 -7.27 13.56
N ALA A 12 30.52 -6.72 13.89
CA ALA A 12 30.11 -5.33 13.59
C ALA A 12 31.01 -4.21 14.21
N ALA A 13 32.12 -4.55 14.85
CA ALA A 13 33.14 -3.63 15.36
C ALA A 13 34.59 -4.05 15.00
N SER A 14 34.82 -5.11 14.20
CA SER A 14 36.14 -5.41 13.66
C SER A 14 36.34 -4.58 12.39
N LYS A 15 37.05 -3.48 12.56
CA LYS A 15 37.44 -2.58 11.49
C LYS A 15 38.63 -3.19 10.74
N GLU A 16 38.35 -4.24 9.99
CA GLU A 16 39.36 -4.95 9.20
C GLU A 16 40.19 -3.94 8.39
N GLU A 17 41.51 -4.06 8.47
CA GLU A 17 42.43 -3.17 7.77
C GLU A 17 42.22 -3.36 6.26
N ASN A 18 41.65 -2.36 5.62
CA ASN A 18 41.53 -2.36 4.17
C ASN A 18 42.93 -2.28 3.56
N ILE A 19 43.36 -3.37 2.92
CA ILE A 19 44.67 -3.57 2.27
C ILE A 19 44.98 -2.46 1.24
N TYR A 20 43.94 -1.85 0.67
CA TYR A 20 44.09 -0.79 -0.32
C TYR A 20 44.33 0.60 0.28
N ILE A 21 44.23 0.78 1.60
CA ILE A 21 44.58 2.05 2.24
C ILE A 21 46.11 2.15 2.30
N PRO A 22 46.73 3.17 1.68
CA PRO A 22 48.17 3.32 1.72
C PRO A 22 48.71 3.44 3.16
N SER A 23 49.90 2.88 3.38
CA SER A 23 50.51 2.83 4.72
C SER A 23 50.73 4.20 5.39
N PHE A 24 50.84 5.29 4.63
CA PHE A 24 50.99 6.63 5.21
C PHE A 24 49.68 7.20 5.78
N ILE A 25 48.52 6.65 5.39
CA ILE A 25 47.20 7.01 5.92
C ILE A 25 46.83 6.08 7.08
N SER A 26 47.18 4.79 6.99
CA SER A 26 46.88 3.83 8.06
C SER A 26 47.80 3.97 9.26
N LYS A 27 49.09 4.31 9.06
CA LYS A 27 50.04 4.50 10.16
C LYS A 27 49.75 5.78 10.93
N ARG A 28 49.42 5.59 12.21
CA ARG A 28 49.25 6.68 13.18
C ARG A 28 50.57 7.46 13.35
N PRO A 29 50.57 8.79 13.29
CA PRO A 29 51.76 9.60 13.54
C PRO A 29 52.08 9.67 15.04
N PHE A 30 53.36 9.86 15.38
CA PHE A 30 53.86 9.80 16.77
C PHE A 30 53.16 10.76 17.75
N TYR A 31 52.63 11.89 17.26
CA TYR A 31 51.98 12.91 18.08
C TYR A 31 50.49 12.63 18.37
N ALA A 32 49.89 11.62 17.73
CA ALA A 32 48.47 11.28 17.91
C ALA A 32 48.20 10.41 19.16
N GLY A 33 49.23 10.11 19.95
CA GLY A 33 49.16 9.30 21.17
C GLY A 33 48.96 7.79 20.91
N GLU A 34 49.64 6.96 21.68
CA GLU A 34 49.39 5.50 21.76
C GLU A 34 48.21 5.16 22.69
N GLU A 35 47.71 6.13 23.47
CA GLU A 35 46.60 5.93 24.40
C GLU A 35 45.25 5.87 23.68
N GLY A 36 44.90 4.69 23.19
CA GLY A 36 43.54 4.37 22.75
C GLY A 36 43.49 3.05 22.03
N ASP A 37 42.43 2.28 22.29
CA ASP A 37 42.18 0.93 21.77
C ASP A 37 42.73 0.74 20.35
N ASP A 38 43.71 -0.16 20.19
CA ASP A 38 44.34 -0.53 18.91
C ASP A 38 43.36 -1.14 17.90
N ALA A 39 42.10 -1.34 18.32
CA ALA A 39 41.02 -1.85 17.49
C ALA A 39 40.61 -0.90 16.35
N ASP A 40 40.85 0.42 16.44
CA ASP A 40 40.51 1.39 15.38
C ASP A 40 41.74 2.11 14.82
N TYR A 41 42.40 1.50 13.83
CA TYR A 41 43.63 2.01 13.21
C TYR A 41 43.47 3.39 12.53
N LEU A 42 42.25 3.76 12.11
CA LEU A 42 41.97 5.01 11.38
C LEU A 42 41.40 6.13 12.28
N LYS A 43 41.40 5.96 13.60
CA LYS A 43 40.88 6.96 14.56
C LYS A 43 41.52 8.34 14.38
N HIS A 44 42.81 8.40 14.10
CA HIS A 44 43.56 9.64 13.90
C HIS A 44 43.15 10.44 12.64
N GLN A 45 42.43 9.81 11.70
CA GLN A 45 41.88 10.47 10.51
C GLN A 45 40.43 10.94 10.73
N ARG A 46 39.76 10.51 11.82
CA ARG A 46 38.39 10.93 12.12
C ARG A 46 38.38 12.34 12.70
N ARG A 47 37.38 13.13 12.31
CA ARG A 47 37.17 14.47 12.87
C ARG A 47 36.81 14.31 14.35
N GLU A 48 37.47 15.07 15.21
CA GLU A 48 37.04 15.22 16.60
C GLU A 48 35.66 15.89 16.62
N GLU A 49 34.72 15.29 17.34
CA GLU A 49 33.36 15.78 17.44
C GLU A 49 33.35 17.12 18.20
N LYS A 50 33.27 18.22 17.45
CA LYS A 50 32.94 19.54 18.01
C LYS A 50 31.43 19.66 18.03
N ALA A 51 30.85 19.74 19.23
CA ALA A 51 29.42 19.98 19.39
C ALA A 51 29.05 21.36 18.82
N GLU A 52 28.53 21.38 17.60
CA GLU A 52 28.00 22.58 16.97
C GLU A 52 26.65 22.88 17.60
N LYS A 53 26.60 23.90 18.46
CA LYS A 53 25.37 24.35 19.12
C LYS A 53 24.62 25.28 18.17
N SER A 54 23.39 24.92 17.82
CA SER A 54 22.43 25.78 17.11
C SER A 54 21.83 26.85 18.03
N GLN A 55 22.69 27.56 18.77
CA GLN A 55 22.28 28.63 19.67
C GLN A 55 22.38 29.96 18.93
N TRP A 56 21.28 30.74 18.93
CA TRP A 56 21.29 32.13 18.48
C TRP A 56 21.26 33.08 19.69
N TYR A 57 21.50 34.37 19.44
CA TYR A 57 21.46 35.40 20.48
C TYR A 57 20.06 35.53 21.08
N ASP A 58 19.95 35.49 22.41
CA ASP A 58 18.72 35.78 23.14
C ASP A 58 18.32 37.26 22.98
N ARG A 59 17.43 37.56 22.02
CA ARG A 59 16.95 38.93 21.77
C ARG A 59 16.08 39.42 22.93
N GLY A 60 16.38 40.61 23.46
CA GLY A 60 15.54 41.29 24.46
C GLY A 60 15.55 40.67 25.87
N ARG A 61 16.38 39.64 26.12
CA ARG A 61 16.44 38.97 27.42
C ARG A 61 17.24 39.81 28.42
N ARG A 62 16.62 40.08 29.57
CA ARG A 62 17.18 40.87 30.68
C ARG A 62 17.58 39.94 31.83
N ALA A 63 18.70 40.24 32.49
CA ALA A 63 19.33 39.38 33.50
C ALA A 63 18.56 39.36 34.84
N GLY A 64 17.62 40.28 35.07
CA GLY A 64 16.84 40.34 36.31
C GLY A 64 15.95 41.58 36.40
N PRO A 65 15.30 41.83 37.55
CA PRO A 65 14.52 43.04 37.77
C PRO A 65 15.43 44.27 37.72
N ALA A 66 14.86 45.40 37.29
CA ALA A 66 15.58 46.66 37.23
C ALA A 66 16.13 47.05 38.61
N ALA A 67 17.36 47.55 38.65
CA ALA A 67 17.94 48.07 39.88
C ALA A 67 17.16 49.32 40.33
N THR A 68 16.90 49.45 41.63
CA THR A 68 16.16 50.60 42.19
C THR A 68 17.02 51.84 42.38
N LYS A 69 18.35 51.70 42.32
CA LYS A 69 19.31 52.79 42.46
C LYS A 69 20.34 52.75 41.34
N TYR A 70 20.81 53.94 40.95
CA TYR A 70 21.86 54.07 39.95
C TYR A 70 23.17 53.45 40.46
N ARG A 71 23.76 52.58 39.64
CA ARG A 71 25.04 51.92 39.92
C ARG A 71 26.19 52.69 39.26
N LYS A 72 27.32 52.81 39.95
CA LYS A 72 28.51 53.48 39.41
C LYS A 72 29.02 52.69 38.20
N GLY A 73 29.20 53.37 37.06
CA GLY A 73 29.58 52.74 35.79
C GLY A 73 28.39 52.37 34.89
N ALA A 74 27.15 52.53 35.36
CA ALA A 74 25.97 52.37 34.52
C ALA A 74 25.82 53.54 33.54
N CYS A 75 25.11 53.29 32.44
CA CYS A 75 24.73 54.29 31.47
C CYS A 75 24.08 55.51 32.13
N GLU A 76 24.62 56.70 31.88
CA GLU A 76 24.14 57.94 32.51
C GLU A 76 22.71 58.28 32.09
N ASN A 77 22.30 57.82 30.90
CA ASN A 77 20.95 57.98 30.38
C ASN A 77 19.97 56.97 30.99
N CYS A 78 20.10 55.67 30.72
CA CYS A 78 19.11 54.64 31.07
C CYS A 78 19.35 53.91 32.41
N GLY A 79 20.59 53.91 32.93
CA GLY A 79 20.95 53.26 34.18
C GLY A 79 21.27 51.77 34.11
N SER A 80 21.36 51.15 32.92
CA SER A 80 21.87 49.78 32.76
C SER A 80 23.41 49.73 32.76
N MET A 81 23.99 48.61 33.17
CA MET A 81 25.45 48.39 33.22
C MET A 81 26.04 47.86 31.90
N THR A 82 25.20 47.49 30.92
CA THR A 82 25.65 46.76 29.72
C THR A 82 26.27 47.64 28.64
N HIS A 83 25.92 48.93 28.60
CA HIS A 83 26.37 49.84 27.55
C HIS A 83 26.66 51.25 28.11
N LYS A 84 27.32 52.07 27.30
CA LYS A 84 27.63 53.48 27.61
C LYS A 84 26.50 54.40 27.13
N ALA A 85 26.48 55.65 27.58
CA ALA A 85 25.46 56.64 27.20
C ALA A 85 25.34 56.89 25.68
N LYS A 86 26.43 56.71 24.92
CA LYS A 86 26.45 56.89 23.46
C LYS A 86 25.75 55.75 22.72
N ASP A 87 25.84 54.54 23.24
CA ASP A 87 25.29 53.31 22.64
C ASP A 87 23.93 52.95 23.25
N CYS A 88 23.30 53.92 23.92
CA CYS A 88 22.06 53.73 24.64
C CYS A 88 20.86 53.67 23.70
N LEU A 89 20.16 52.52 23.70
CA LEU A 89 18.94 52.32 22.90
C LEU A 89 17.73 53.12 23.44
N SER A 90 17.77 53.54 24.70
CA SER A 90 16.71 54.40 25.26
C SER A 90 16.88 55.85 24.79
N ARG A 91 15.76 56.52 24.52
CA ARG A 91 15.72 57.93 24.11
C ARG A 91 16.59 58.81 25.04
N PRO A 92 17.47 59.68 24.50
CA PRO A 92 18.28 60.59 25.31
C PRO A 92 17.41 61.47 26.21
N ARG A 93 17.59 61.38 27.53
CA ARG A 93 16.86 62.19 28.50
C ARG A 93 17.58 63.51 28.78
N ALA A 94 16.82 64.60 28.94
CA ALA A 94 17.36 65.90 29.34
C ALA A 94 18.05 65.84 30.73
N LYS A 95 17.50 65.04 31.65
CA LYS A 95 18.13 64.67 32.92
C LYS A 95 18.17 63.14 33.00
N GLY A 96 19.36 62.55 32.85
CA GLY A 96 19.55 61.09 32.83
C GLY A 96 19.28 60.40 34.17
N ALA A 97 19.26 59.06 34.15
CA ALA A 97 19.13 58.20 35.34
C ALA A 97 20.17 58.49 36.41
N LYS A 98 21.38 58.93 36.02
CA LYS A 98 22.47 59.25 36.96
C LYS A 98 22.06 60.33 37.98
N TRP A 99 21.29 61.31 37.53
CA TRP A 99 20.91 62.48 38.35
C TRP A 99 19.50 62.37 38.93
N THR A 100 18.59 61.66 38.25
CA THR A 100 17.19 61.56 38.66
C THR A 100 16.87 60.28 39.40
N GLY A 101 17.64 59.19 39.20
CA GLY A 101 17.37 57.88 39.77
C GLY A 101 16.04 57.24 39.34
N LYS A 102 15.34 57.82 38.37
CA LYS A 102 14.02 57.37 37.90
C LYS A 102 14.14 56.52 36.63
N ASP A 103 13.26 55.54 36.46
CA ASP A 103 13.19 54.63 35.32
C ASP A 103 14.54 54.03 34.93
N ILE A 104 15.11 53.26 35.86
CA ILE A 104 16.34 52.49 35.62
C ILE A 104 15.96 51.25 34.82
N GLN A 105 16.65 51.02 33.70
CA GLN A 105 16.44 49.82 32.89
C GLN A 105 17.19 48.62 33.49
N ALA A 106 16.65 47.42 33.29
CA ALA A 106 17.34 46.20 33.66
C ALA A 106 18.55 45.94 32.74
N ASP A 107 19.52 45.18 33.25
CA ASP A 107 20.71 44.82 32.50
C ASP A 107 20.39 43.75 31.44
N GLU A 108 20.97 43.90 30.25
CA GLU A 108 20.86 42.94 29.14
C GLU A 108 21.86 41.77 29.33
N ILE A 109 21.55 40.61 28.77
CA ILE A 109 22.49 39.47 28.76
C ILE A 109 23.31 39.54 27.47
N ILE A 110 24.61 39.78 27.60
CA ILE A 110 25.55 39.77 26.47
C ILE A 110 26.03 38.33 26.27
N GLN A 111 25.82 37.78 25.06
CA GLN A 111 26.27 36.44 24.67
C GLN A 111 27.22 36.56 23.49
N ASP A 112 28.32 35.79 23.50
CA ASP A 112 29.24 35.68 22.37
C ASP A 112 29.02 34.34 21.66
N VAL A 113 28.38 34.38 20.49
CA VAL A 113 28.07 33.18 19.70
C VAL A 113 29.03 33.05 18.50
N ARG A 114 29.84 31.98 18.49
CA ARG A 114 30.75 31.66 17.38
C ARG A 114 30.08 30.67 16.42
N LEU A 115 29.54 31.21 15.32
CA LEU A 115 28.83 30.44 14.30
C LEU A 115 29.68 30.24 13.03
N GLY A 116 29.35 29.19 12.27
CA GLY A 116 29.87 28.93 10.93
C GLY A 116 29.46 29.98 9.89
N TRP A 117 29.90 29.83 8.64
CA TRP A 117 29.58 30.78 7.56
C TRP A 117 28.08 30.82 7.23
N ASP A 118 27.48 29.62 7.11
CA ASP A 118 26.06 29.44 6.78
C ASP A 118 25.18 29.90 7.93
N ALA A 119 25.46 29.42 9.14
CA ALA A 119 24.78 29.82 10.36
C ALA A 119 24.89 31.32 10.70
N LYS A 120 25.83 32.09 10.13
CA LYS A 120 25.84 33.57 10.28
C LYS A 120 24.91 34.28 9.30
N ARG A 121 24.62 33.65 8.17
CA ARG A 121 23.86 34.22 7.05
C ARG A 121 22.46 33.65 6.93
N ASP A 122 22.15 32.60 7.67
CA ASP A 122 20.82 32.05 7.72
C ASP A 122 19.83 33.13 8.17
N ARG A 123 18.88 33.40 7.27
CA ARG A 123 17.83 34.39 7.43
C ARG A 123 16.89 34.03 8.58
N TRP A 124 16.75 32.74 8.87
CA TRP A 124 15.84 32.21 9.86
C TRP A 124 16.46 32.07 11.26
N ASN A 125 17.60 32.72 11.48
CA ASN A 125 18.26 32.75 12.78
C ASN A 125 17.39 33.38 13.88
N GLY A 126 17.06 32.58 14.89
CA GLY A 126 16.21 32.99 16.01
C GLY A 126 14.72 32.94 15.70
N TYR A 127 14.30 32.22 14.65
CA TYR A 127 12.90 31.99 14.34
C TYR A 127 12.23 31.18 15.45
N ASP A 128 11.11 31.70 15.99
CA ASP A 128 10.28 30.94 16.92
C ASP A 128 9.33 30.03 16.13
N THR A 129 9.48 28.73 16.30
CA THR A 129 8.61 27.70 15.69
C THR A 129 7.12 27.92 15.94
N LYS A 130 6.74 28.64 17.01
CA LYS A 130 5.34 28.96 17.31
C LYS A 130 4.75 29.98 16.34
N GLU A 131 5.55 30.87 15.75
CA GLU A 131 5.07 31.86 14.77
C GLU A 131 4.55 31.18 13.50
N TYR A 132 5.00 29.96 13.20
CA TYR A 132 4.48 29.18 12.07
C TYR A 132 2.98 28.87 12.20
N ARG A 133 2.42 28.93 13.42
CA ARG A 133 0.98 28.77 13.65
C ARG A 133 0.16 29.85 12.95
N ASN A 134 0.66 31.09 12.87
CA ASN A 134 -0.03 32.17 12.18
C ASN A 134 -0.20 31.86 10.69
N VAL A 135 0.81 31.24 10.06
CA VAL A 135 0.76 30.82 8.65
C VAL A 135 -0.29 29.72 8.46
N VAL A 136 -0.38 28.78 9.42
CA VAL A 136 -1.42 27.73 9.40
C VAL A 136 -2.81 28.34 9.59
N GLU A 137 -2.97 29.30 10.49
CA GLU A 137 -4.23 30.01 10.72
C GLU A 137 -4.68 30.79 9.49
N GLU A 138 -3.76 31.50 8.82
CA GLU A 138 -4.02 32.18 7.54
C GLU A 138 -4.46 31.20 6.45
N PHE A 139 -3.78 30.04 6.34
CA PHE A 139 -4.17 29.01 5.36
C PHE A 139 -5.54 28.42 5.66
N ASN A 140 -5.86 28.19 6.94
CA ASN A 140 -7.18 27.71 7.36
C ASN A 140 -8.28 28.72 7.03
N GLN A 141 -8.06 30.02 7.30
CA GLN A 141 -9.00 31.08 6.93
C GLN A 141 -9.21 31.16 5.41
N MET A 142 -8.14 31.01 4.62
CA MET A 142 -8.23 30.99 3.16
C MET A 142 -9.02 29.77 2.66
N GLU A 143 -8.84 28.59 3.25
CA GLU A 143 -9.60 27.39 2.91
C GLU A 143 -11.08 27.49 3.36
N GLU A 144 -11.36 28.14 4.49
CA GLU A 144 -12.73 28.47 4.92
C GLU A 144 -13.43 29.39 3.91
N LEU A 145 -12.77 30.49 3.51
CA LEU A 145 -13.28 31.39 2.48
C LEU A 145 -13.44 30.69 1.13
N ARG A 146 -12.53 29.79 0.77
CA ARG A 146 -12.63 28.97 -0.45
C ARG A 146 -13.83 28.03 -0.40
N LYS A 147 -14.10 27.43 0.76
CA LYS A 147 -15.26 26.56 0.98
C LYS A 147 -16.57 27.34 0.97
N GLU A 148 -16.61 28.52 1.57
CA GLU A 148 -17.76 29.42 1.51
C GLU A 148 -18.01 29.91 0.09
N ALA A 149 -16.97 30.28 -0.66
CA ALA A 149 -17.08 30.64 -2.06
C ALA A 149 -17.59 29.46 -2.91
N LYS A 150 -17.10 28.24 -2.67
CA LYS A 150 -17.62 27.03 -3.34
C LYS A 150 -19.11 26.81 -3.03
N ARG A 151 -19.52 26.92 -1.76
CA ARG A 151 -20.94 26.84 -1.35
C ARG A 151 -21.81 27.93 -1.96
N ALA A 152 -21.29 29.14 -2.13
CA ALA A 152 -22.02 30.23 -2.78
C ALA A 152 -22.12 30.04 -4.30
N VAL A 153 -21.22 29.26 -4.91
CA VAL A 153 -21.27 28.90 -6.33
C VAL A 153 -22.17 27.68 -6.57
N ASP A 154 -22.12 26.67 -5.70
CA ASP A 154 -23.02 25.50 -5.74
C ASP A 154 -24.46 25.85 -5.26
N GLY A 155 -24.63 26.97 -4.55
CA GLY A 155 -25.90 27.42 -3.95
C GLY A 155 -26.87 28.17 -4.87
N ASP A 156 -27.19 27.61 -6.04
CA ASP A 156 -28.46 27.84 -6.76
C ASP A 156 -28.94 26.61 -7.57
N GLU A 157 -28.22 25.48 -7.53
CA GLU A 157 -28.65 24.19 -8.12
C GLU A 157 -28.21 23.02 -7.22
N ASP A 158 -28.97 22.76 -6.16
CA ASP A 158 -28.79 21.56 -5.32
C ASP A 158 -30.19 20.96 -5.08
N GLU A 159 -30.48 19.82 -5.72
CA GLU A 159 -30.62 18.50 -5.07
C GLU A 159 -31.42 17.50 -5.94
N GLU A 160 -30.90 16.27 -5.99
CA GLU A 160 -31.42 15.04 -6.64
C GLU A 160 -30.97 14.78 -8.09
N GLU A 161 -29.74 14.27 -8.28
CA GLU A 161 -29.48 13.05 -9.11
C GLU A 161 -28.02 12.62 -9.28
N ASP A 162 -27.01 13.23 -8.63
CA ASP A 162 -25.62 12.90 -8.98
C ASP A 162 -24.65 12.66 -7.81
N GLU A 163 -24.97 11.66 -6.98
CA GLU A 163 -23.99 11.05 -6.07
C GLU A 163 -23.06 10.03 -6.77
N GLY A 164 -23.24 9.81 -8.08
CA GLY A 164 -22.47 8.84 -8.88
C GLY A 164 -21.25 9.43 -9.59
N ASP A 165 -21.35 10.64 -10.16
CA ASP A 165 -20.31 11.20 -11.03
C ASP A 165 -19.30 12.11 -10.30
N LYS A 166 -19.58 12.51 -9.06
CA LYS A 166 -18.64 13.32 -8.23
C LYS A 166 -17.28 12.64 -7.99
N TYR A 167 -17.24 11.30 -7.99
CA TYR A 167 -16.00 10.53 -7.85
C TYR A 167 -15.19 10.44 -9.15
N ALA A 168 -15.83 10.65 -10.31
CA ALA A 168 -15.16 10.66 -11.61
C ALA A 168 -14.51 12.03 -11.89
N GLU A 169 -15.13 13.13 -11.47
CA GLU A 169 -14.56 14.47 -11.64
C GLU A 169 -13.36 14.75 -10.74
N GLU A 170 -13.32 14.23 -9.50
CA GLU A 170 -12.14 14.36 -8.63
C GLU A 170 -10.91 13.61 -9.18
N ASN A 171 -11.12 12.55 -9.98
CA ASN A 171 -10.05 11.86 -10.71
C ASN A 171 -9.63 12.61 -12.00
N ASP A 172 -10.42 13.55 -12.51
CA ASP A 172 -10.09 14.34 -13.70
C ASP A 172 -9.17 15.54 -13.39
N MET A 173 -8.81 15.75 -12.13
CA MET A 173 -7.82 16.76 -11.75
C MET A 173 -6.39 16.44 -12.27
N SER A 174 -6.15 15.23 -12.77
CA SER A 174 -4.89 14.85 -13.41
C SER A 174 -4.85 15.10 -14.93
N LYS A 175 -5.98 15.43 -15.58
CA LYS A 175 -6.05 15.61 -17.04
C LYS A 175 -5.79 17.04 -17.50
N HIS A 176 -5.68 17.98 -16.57
CA HIS A 176 -5.33 19.38 -16.86
C HIS A 176 -3.83 19.63 -17.08
N GLN A 177 -2.97 18.61 -16.92
CA GLN A 177 -1.59 18.71 -17.37
C GLN A 177 -1.54 18.44 -18.87
N SER A 178 -0.92 19.34 -19.64
CA SER A 178 -0.73 19.12 -21.07
C SER A 178 -0.08 17.75 -21.28
N THR A 179 -0.68 16.89 -22.11
CA THR A 179 -0.17 15.55 -22.43
C THR A 179 1.28 15.57 -22.95
N ALA A 180 1.80 16.74 -23.30
CA ALA A 180 3.17 16.99 -23.71
C ALA A 180 4.23 16.91 -22.57
N THR A 181 3.84 17.03 -21.29
CA THR A 181 4.78 16.97 -20.13
C THR A 181 4.48 15.84 -19.16
N ARG A 182 3.72 14.81 -19.58
CA ARG A 182 3.45 13.64 -18.74
C ARG A 182 4.78 12.96 -18.39
N GLN A 183 5.06 12.84 -17.10
CA GLN A 183 6.27 12.18 -16.61
C GLN A 183 6.28 10.72 -17.11
N LEU A 184 7.42 10.29 -17.66
CA LEU A 184 7.61 8.92 -18.18
C LEU A 184 7.52 7.83 -17.10
N ARG A 185 7.70 8.22 -15.83
CA ARG A 185 7.56 7.29 -14.70
C ARG A 185 6.07 7.07 -14.42
N ILE A 186 5.65 5.82 -14.59
CA ILE A 186 4.35 5.29 -14.19
C ILE A 186 4.25 5.44 -12.66
N ARG A 187 3.17 6.04 -12.16
CA ARG A 187 2.99 6.33 -10.72
C ARG A 187 2.50 5.10 -9.97
N GLU A 188 1.81 4.22 -10.68
CA GLU A 188 1.22 2.97 -10.23
C GLU A 188 2.32 1.94 -9.87
N ASP A 189 3.47 2.01 -10.53
CA ASP A 189 4.62 1.14 -10.28
C ASP A 189 5.53 1.71 -9.17
N THR A 190 5.47 1.11 -7.99
CA THR A 190 6.37 1.47 -6.89
C THR A 190 7.81 1.03 -7.16
N ALA A 191 8.78 1.92 -6.94
CA ALA A 191 10.19 1.55 -7.10
C ALA A 191 10.64 0.51 -6.05
N LYS A 192 11.53 -0.40 -6.44
CA LYS A 192 11.95 -1.53 -5.58
C LYS A 192 12.55 -1.11 -4.22
N TYR A 193 13.29 -0.01 -4.17
CA TYR A 193 13.87 0.51 -2.92
C TYR A 193 12.86 1.24 -2.01
N LEU A 194 11.63 1.45 -2.46
CA LEU A 194 10.54 2.04 -1.66
C LEU A 194 9.59 0.97 -1.11
N LEU A 195 9.77 -0.29 -1.48
CA LEU A 195 8.95 -1.39 -0.99
C LEU A 195 9.08 -1.55 0.52
N ASN A 196 10.32 -1.42 1.03
CA ASN A 196 10.66 -1.41 2.44
C ASN A 196 11.65 -0.26 2.70
N LEU A 197 11.30 0.65 3.62
CA LEU A 197 12.11 1.83 3.95
C LEU A 197 13.13 1.55 5.07
N ASP A 198 13.07 0.37 5.68
CA ASP A 198 14.01 -0.03 6.71
C ASP A 198 15.40 -0.21 6.11
N LEU A 199 16.41 0.35 6.78
CA LEU A 199 17.80 0.35 6.31
C LEU A 199 18.42 -1.06 6.22
N GLU A 200 17.89 -2.00 7.00
CA GLU A 200 18.32 -3.41 7.04
C GLU A 200 17.47 -4.32 6.13
N SER A 201 16.60 -3.74 5.31
CA SER A 201 15.78 -4.50 4.35
C SER A 201 16.57 -4.94 3.11
N ALA A 202 15.86 -5.54 2.15
CA ALA A 202 16.39 -6.01 0.87
C ALA A 202 17.31 -4.98 0.21
N LYS A 203 18.55 -5.38 -0.09
CA LYS A 203 19.56 -4.48 -0.67
C LYS A 203 19.26 -4.21 -2.14
N TYR A 204 19.02 -2.94 -2.48
CA TYR A 204 18.83 -2.49 -3.87
C TYR A 204 20.13 -1.93 -4.46
N ASP A 205 20.56 -2.45 -5.62
CA ASP A 205 21.66 -1.86 -6.39
C ASP A 205 21.10 -0.83 -7.41
N PRO A 206 21.33 0.49 -7.23
CA PRO A 206 20.82 1.51 -8.13
C PRO A 206 21.44 1.48 -9.53
N LYS A 207 22.61 0.84 -9.70
CA LYS A 207 23.28 0.76 -11.00
C LYS A 207 22.63 -0.26 -11.92
N THR A 208 22.41 -1.48 -11.41
CA THR A 208 21.76 -2.56 -12.16
C THR A 208 20.24 -2.53 -12.04
N ARG A 209 19.71 -1.73 -11.09
CA ARG A 209 18.28 -1.63 -10.77
C ARG A 209 17.66 -2.97 -10.34
N SER A 210 18.45 -3.79 -9.64
CA SER A 210 18.05 -5.12 -9.17
C SER A 210 18.06 -5.19 -7.64
N LEU A 211 17.21 -6.06 -7.08
CA LEU A 211 17.33 -6.46 -5.69
C LEU A 211 18.42 -7.52 -5.61
N VAL A 212 19.39 -7.29 -4.73
CA VAL A 212 20.58 -8.15 -4.57
C VAL A 212 20.34 -9.19 -3.48
N ASP A 213 19.58 -8.83 -2.46
CA ASP A 213 19.30 -9.66 -1.31
C ASP A 213 17.85 -9.45 -0.87
N GLY A 214 17.20 -10.49 -0.35
CA GLY A 214 15.83 -10.45 0.19
C GLY A 214 15.76 -9.76 1.56
N GLY A 215 16.90 -9.63 2.24
CA GLY A 215 17.01 -9.05 3.58
C GLY A 215 16.57 -10.03 4.68
N ALA A 216 16.87 -9.67 5.93
CA ALA A 216 16.57 -10.52 7.10
C ALA A 216 15.09 -10.49 7.51
N THR A 217 14.37 -9.44 7.13
CA THR A 217 12.97 -9.20 7.50
C THR A 217 12.04 -9.69 6.41
N GLY A 218 11.16 -10.64 6.74
CA GLY A 218 10.06 -11.04 5.86
C GLY A 218 9.19 -9.82 5.49
N GLY A 219 8.76 -9.76 4.24
CA GLY A 219 7.95 -8.65 3.73
C GLY A 219 7.95 -8.59 2.21
N LYS A 220 7.21 -7.63 1.64
CA LYS A 220 6.99 -7.51 0.19
C LYS A 220 8.28 -7.43 -0.63
N SER A 221 9.35 -6.83 -0.09
CA SER A 221 10.65 -6.80 -0.80
C SER A 221 11.34 -8.16 -0.86
N ALA A 222 11.20 -8.97 0.19
CA ALA A 222 11.77 -10.32 0.25
C ALA A 222 11.01 -11.25 -0.69
N ASP A 223 9.68 -11.14 -0.72
CA ASP A 223 8.82 -11.87 -1.65
C ASP A 223 9.17 -11.51 -3.10
N LEU A 224 9.30 -10.23 -3.42
CA LEU A 224 9.70 -9.78 -4.76
C LEU A 224 11.13 -10.19 -5.15
N PHE A 225 12.05 -10.27 -4.19
CA PHE A 225 13.37 -10.82 -4.44
C PHE A 225 13.31 -12.33 -4.73
N ALA A 226 12.53 -13.07 -3.95
CA ALA A 226 12.30 -14.50 -4.19
C ALA A 226 11.61 -14.75 -5.54
N GLU A 227 10.64 -13.91 -5.90
CA GLU A 227 9.98 -13.91 -7.21
C GLU A 227 10.96 -13.56 -8.33
N GLU A 228 11.82 -12.55 -8.18
CA GLU A 228 12.82 -12.20 -9.21
C GLU A 228 13.85 -13.34 -9.39
N GLY A 229 14.27 -13.98 -8.29
CA GLY A 229 15.12 -15.17 -8.32
C GLY A 229 14.43 -16.36 -8.99
N PHE A 230 13.17 -16.60 -8.65
CA PHE A 230 12.36 -17.63 -9.28
C PHE A 230 12.18 -17.36 -10.77
N MET A 231 11.78 -16.14 -11.16
CA MET A 231 11.60 -15.72 -12.54
C MET A 231 12.86 -15.95 -13.38
N LYS A 232 14.05 -15.69 -12.84
CA LYS A 232 15.34 -15.96 -13.51
C LYS A 232 15.55 -17.45 -13.82
N SER A 233 15.14 -18.34 -12.92
CA SER A 233 15.25 -19.80 -13.10
C SER A 233 14.05 -20.43 -13.80
N SER A 234 12.91 -19.74 -13.83
CA SER A 234 11.65 -20.26 -14.34
C SER A 234 11.59 -20.26 -15.87
N GLY A 235 10.70 -21.09 -16.42
CA GLY A 235 10.48 -21.19 -17.86
C GLY A 235 11.54 -22.01 -18.57
N GLU A 236 11.95 -21.57 -19.77
CA GLU A 236 12.87 -22.29 -20.65
C GLU A 236 14.31 -22.35 -20.13
N ALA A 237 14.66 -21.55 -19.11
CA ALA A 237 16.00 -21.54 -18.52
C ALA A 237 16.40 -22.92 -17.98
N GLY A 238 15.51 -23.59 -17.25
CA GLY A 238 15.75 -24.96 -16.76
C GLY A 238 15.90 -25.98 -17.88
N ASP A 239 15.07 -25.89 -18.93
CA ASP A 239 15.17 -26.77 -20.10
C ASP A 239 16.47 -26.55 -20.90
N PHE A 240 16.94 -25.30 -20.94
CA PHE A 240 18.21 -24.93 -21.55
C PHE A 240 19.40 -25.45 -20.74
N GLU A 241 19.38 -25.33 -19.42
CA GLU A 241 20.38 -25.92 -18.54
C GLU A 241 20.43 -27.45 -18.68
N ASN A 242 19.27 -28.11 -18.72
CA ASN A 242 19.16 -29.55 -18.96
C ASN A 242 19.72 -29.93 -20.34
N ALA A 243 19.43 -29.16 -21.39
CA ALA A 243 20.00 -29.38 -22.72
C ALA A 243 21.51 -29.20 -22.76
N GLN A 244 22.03 -28.20 -22.04
CA GLN A 244 23.47 -27.95 -21.94
C GLN A 244 24.18 -29.08 -21.18
N ARG A 245 23.60 -29.55 -20.08
CA ARG A 245 24.09 -30.72 -19.35
C ARG A 245 24.09 -31.97 -20.22
N TYR A 246 23.02 -32.22 -20.95
CA TYR A 246 22.93 -33.34 -21.89
C TYR A 246 24.03 -33.29 -22.96
N ALA A 247 24.26 -32.11 -23.56
CA ALA A 247 25.33 -31.94 -24.55
C ALA A 247 26.72 -32.23 -23.98
N TRP A 248 26.99 -31.83 -22.72
CA TRP A 248 28.24 -32.16 -22.03
C TRP A 248 28.36 -33.65 -21.72
N GLU A 249 27.30 -34.28 -21.21
CA GLU A 249 27.29 -35.72 -20.91
C GLU A 249 27.49 -36.56 -22.19
N ALA A 250 26.86 -36.17 -23.31
CA ALA A 250 27.08 -36.81 -24.60
C ALA A 250 28.52 -36.65 -25.09
N GLN A 251 29.08 -35.44 -24.97
CA GLN A 251 30.47 -35.18 -25.32
C GLN A 251 31.46 -35.99 -24.46
N GLU A 252 31.21 -36.14 -23.16
CA GLU A 252 32.05 -36.94 -22.27
C GLU A 252 31.94 -38.44 -22.55
N LYS A 253 30.73 -38.92 -22.87
CA LYS A 253 30.46 -40.34 -23.06
C LYS A 253 30.87 -40.87 -24.43
N SER A 254 30.62 -40.13 -25.50
CA SER A 254 30.89 -40.58 -26.87
C SER A 254 31.96 -39.78 -27.60
N GLY A 255 32.39 -38.63 -27.05
CA GLY A 255 33.31 -37.72 -27.76
C GLY A 255 32.65 -36.93 -28.90
N ASP A 256 31.34 -37.09 -29.10
CA ASP A 256 30.62 -36.46 -30.21
C ASP A 256 30.30 -35.00 -29.90
N THR A 257 30.93 -34.07 -30.64
CA THR A 257 30.67 -32.63 -30.55
C THR A 257 29.49 -32.18 -31.42
N SER A 258 28.83 -33.09 -32.12
CA SER A 258 27.72 -32.81 -33.03
C SER A 258 26.48 -32.25 -32.32
N GLN A 259 26.37 -32.49 -31.01
CA GLN A 259 25.24 -32.10 -30.14
C GLN A 259 25.50 -30.79 -29.38
N HIS A 260 26.55 -30.04 -29.73
CA HIS A 260 26.89 -28.79 -29.06
C HIS A 260 25.80 -27.72 -29.24
N LEU A 261 25.32 -27.17 -28.12
CA LEU A 261 24.13 -26.33 -28.05
C LEU A 261 24.23 -25.05 -28.89
N GLN A 262 25.38 -24.37 -28.89
CA GLN A 262 25.58 -23.14 -29.67
C GLN A 262 25.99 -23.38 -31.13
N ALA A 263 26.54 -24.56 -31.44
CA ALA A 263 27.06 -24.84 -32.79
C ALA A 263 25.97 -25.49 -33.66
N ASN A 264 25.26 -26.47 -33.10
CA ASN A 264 24.18 -27.20 -33.76
C ASN A 264 22.95 -27.32 -32.84
N PRO A 265 22.25 -26.20 -32.54
CA PRO A 265 21.11 -26.20 -31.60
C PRO A 265 19.98 -27.13 -32.02
N THR A 266 19.68 -27.19 -33.32
CA THR A 266 18.59 -28.03 -33.87
C THR A 266 18.91 -29.52 -33.79
N ALA A 267 20.16 -29.90 -34.00
CA ALA A 267 20.60 -31.28 -33.84
C ALA A 267 20.49 -31.71 -32.37
N GLY A 268 20.99 -30.89 -31.43
CA GLY A 268 20.85 -31.14 -30.00
C GLY A 268 19.39 -31.29 -29.56
N ALA A 269 18.51 -30.41 -30.03
CA ALA A 269 17.08 -30.50 -29.72
C ALA A 269 16.43 -31.78 -30.27
N PHE A 270 16.80 -32.20 -31.49
CA PHE A 270 16.30 -33.43 -32.11
C PHE A 270 16.72 -34.67 -31.31
N TYR A 271 18.00 -34.77 -30.95
CA TYR A 271 18.50 -35.91 -30.16
C TYR A 271 17.89 -35.95 -28.76
N ARG A 272 17.69 -34.80 -28.11
CA ARG A 272 16.99 -34.72 -26.81
C ARG A 272 15.55 -35.22 -26.91
N LYS A 273 14.82 -34.86 -27.97
CA LYS A 273 13.46 -35.36 -28.22
C LYS A 273 13.47 -36.88 -28.42
N LYS A 274 14.43 -37.37 -29.21
CA LYS A 274 14.59 -38.82 -29.43
C LYS A 274 14.91 -39.57 -28.14
N GLU A 275 15.77 -39.02 -27.29
CA GLU A 275 16.08 -39.60 -25.99
C GLU A 275 14.87 -39.61 -25.06
N GLN A 276 14.06 -38.54 -25.03
CA GLN A 276 12.81 -38.51 -24.28
C GLN A 276 11.84 -39.61 -24.76
N GLU A 277 11.68 -39.77 -26.07
CA GLU A 277 10.89 -40.86 -26.65
C GLU A 277 11.45 -42.24 -26.26
N GLU A 278 12.76 -42.45 -26.33
CA GLU A 278 13.43 -43.69 -25.90
C GLU A 278 13.33 -43.93 -24.38
N ALA A 279 13.34 -42.88 -23.57
CA ALA A 279 13.18 -42.96 -22.13
C ALA A 279 11.74 -43.34 -21.76
N GLU A 280 10.75 -42.79 -22.47
CA GLU A 280 9.34 -43.18 -22.33
C GLU A 280 9.09 -44.62 -22.75
N THR A 281 9.66 -45.08 -23.86
CA THR A 281 9.53 -46.49 -24.26
C THR A 281 10.17 -47.42 -23.25
N LYS A 282 11.40 -47.11 -22.78
CA LYS A 282 12.05 -47.87 -21.69
C LYS A 282 11.24 -47.83 -20.39
N ARG A 283 10.57 -46.72 -20.08
CA ARG A 283 9.69 -46.62 -18.91
C ARG A 283 8.48 -47.54 -19.07
N LYS A 284 7.80 -47.51 -20.21
CA LYS A 284 6.67 -48.39 -20.54
C LYS A 284 7.07 -49.86 -20.55
N GLU A 285 8.23 -50.20 -21.08
CA GLU A 285 8.77 -51.55 -21.04
C GLU A 285 9.08 -52.00 -19.60
N ARG A 286 9.64 -51.12 -18.77
CA ARG A 286 9.88 -51.39 -17.35
C ARG A 286 8.56 -51.58 -16.60
N GLU A 287 7.58 -50.72 -16.84
CA GLU A 287 6.22 -50.85 -16.31
C GLU A 287 5.59 -52.18 -16.74
N ARG A 288 5.74 -52.59 -18.02
CA ARG A 288 5.26 -53.88 -18.52
C ARG A 288 6.00 -55.05 -17.88
N GLN A 289 7.32 -55.00 -17.76
CA GLN A 289 8.11 -56.03 -17.10
C GLN A 289 7.76 -56.15 -15.61
N LEU A 290 7.48 -55.03 -14.93
CA LEU A 290 6.98 -55.03 -13.56
C LEU A 290 5.59 -55.65 -13.50
N LEU A 291 4.70 -55.30 -14.43
CA LEU A 291 3.37 -55.88 -14.54
C LEU A 291 3.41 -57.37 -14.86
N GLU A 292 4.41 -57.88 -15.60
CA GLU A 292 4.55 -59.31 -15.87
C GLU A 292 5.16 -60.06 -14.67
N LYS A 293 6.17 -59.48 -14.01
CA LYS A 293 6.87 -60.10 -12.87
C LYS A 293 6.07 -60.06 -11.58
N TYR A 294 5.31 -59.00 -11.36
CA TYR A 294 4.47 -58.78 -10.18
C TYR A 294 2.98 -58.85 -10.53
N GLY A 295 2.65 -59.40 -11.70
CA GLY A 295 1.33 -59.38 -12.31
C GLY A 295 0.20 -59.93 -11.47
N GLY A 296 -0.65 -59.03 -10.99
CA GLY A 296 -2.00 -59.32 -10.53
C GLY A 296 -3.01 -59.12 -11.64
N GLY A 297 -3.10 -60.07 -12.58
CA GLY A 297 -4.19 -60.14 -13.56
C GLY A 297 -5.58 -60.38 -12.94
N ASP A 298 -5.64 -60.70 -11.64
CA ASP A 298 -6.88 -60.93 -10.88
C ASP A 298 -7.32 -59.76 -9.99
N GLN A 299 -6.56 -58.65 -9.93
CA GLN A 299 -7.08 -57.44 -9.31
C GLN A 299 -7.91 -56.68 -10.33
N LYS A 300 -9.21 -57.04 -10.43
CA LYS A 300 -10.24 -56.13 -10.96
C LYS A 300 -9.94 -54.74 -10.43
N GLN A 301 -9.88 -53.74 -11.31
CA GLN A 301 -9.75 -52.32 -10.97
C GLN A 301 -10.53 -52.04 -9.70
N MET A 302 -9.84 -51.97 -8.56
CA MET A 302 -10.50 -51.78 -7.28
C MET A 302 -11.19 -50.41 -7.35
N PRO A 303 -12.46 -50.30 -6.94
CA PRO A 303 -13.17 -49.03 -6.98
C PRO A 303 -12.34 -47.98 -6.25
N SER A 304 -12.37 -46.73 -6.74
CA SER A 304 -11.54 -45.62 -6.25
C SER A 304 -11.56 -45.48 -4.71
N SER A 305 -12.67 -45.85 -4.08
CA SER A 305 -12.85 -45.90 -2.63
C SER A 305 -11.92 -46.85 -1.88
N LEU A 306 -11.49 -47.96 -2.48
CA LEU A 306 -10.60 -48.95 -1.88
C LEU A 306 -9.11 -48.69 -2.17
N ARG A 307 -8.78 -47.89 -3.19
CA ARG A 307 -7.38 -47.46 -3.41
C ARG A 307 -6.88 -46.59 -2.26
N ASN A 308 -7.75 -45.73 -1.71
CA ASN A 308 -7.41 -44.88 -0.56
C ASN A 308 -7.23 -45.68 0.76
N MET A 309 -7.61 -46.95 0.79
CA MET A 309 -7.39 -47.85 1.93
C MET A 309 -6.22 -48.81 1.73
N MET A 310 -5.66 -48.88 0.51
CA MET A 310 -4.53 -49.76 0.22
C MET A 310 -3.24 -49.06 0.66
N ILE A 311 -2.55 -49.68 1.61
CA ILE A 311 -1.29 -49.19 2.17
C ILE A 311 -0.21 -49.34 1.08
N ALA A 312 0.00 -48.27 0.32
CA ALA A 312 1.13 -48.12 -0.57
C ALA A 312 2.31 -47.64 0.28
N GLU A 313 3.18 -48.58 0.64
CA GLU A 313 4.50 -48.34 1.25
C GLU A 313 4.49 -47.99 2.76
N SER A 314 5.32 -48.70 3.53
CA SER A 314 5.49 -48.51 4.98
C SER A 314 6.59 -47.51 5.34
N GLU A 315 7.11 -46.75 4.39
CA GLU A 315 8.22 -45.81 4.60
C GLU A 315 7.92 -44.43 4.01
N THR A 316 6.81 -43.83 4.46
CA THR A 316 6.68 -42.38 4.40
C THR A 316 7.49 -41.80 5.55
N PHE A 317 8.53 -41.01 5.24
CA PHE A 317 9.29 -40.31 6.25
C PHE A 317 8.40 -39.23 6.87
N VAL A 318 7.97 -39.46 8.11
CA VAL A 318 7.13 -38.56 8.90
C VAL A 318 8.01 -37.91 9.94
N GLU A 319 8.33 -36.62 9.75
CA GLU A 319 8.99 -35.84 10.80
C GLU A 319 7.99 -35.53 11.92
N TYR A 320 8.33 -35.96 13.13
CA TYR A 320 7.61 -35.61 14.34
C TYR A 320 8.29 -34.41 15.01
N ASP A 321 7.51 -33.41 15.41
CA ASP A 321 7.96 -32.36 16.31
C ASP A 321 8.26 -32.95 17.70
N GLU A 322 8.94 -32.20 18.58
CA GLU A 322 9.26 -32.60 19.96
C GLU A 322 8.01 -33.02 20.78
N ALA A 323 6.82 -32.59 20.35
CA ALA A 323 5.53 -32.93 20.92
C ALA A 323 4.88 -34.20 20.32
N GLY A 324 5.53 -34.88 19.37
CA GLY A 324 5.02 -36.09 18.70
C GLY A 324 3.96 -35.83 17.63
N LEU A 325 3.87 -34.60 17.10
CA LEU A 325 2.96 -34.24 16.01
C LEU A 325 3.69 -34.22 14.66
N ILE A 326 3.00 -34.61 13.59
CA ILE A 326 3.55 -34.63 12.23
C ILE A 326 3.72 -33.19 11.71
N LYS A 327 4.95 -32.81 11.32
CA LYS A 327 5.21 -31.51 10.70
C LYS A 327 4.40 -31.32 9.42
N GLY A 328 3.72 -30.19 9.31
CA GLY A 328 2.96 -29.80 8.12
C GLY A 328 1.56 -30.41 7.99
N ALA A 329 1.15 -31.31 8.89
CA ALA A 329 -0.22 -31.81 8.90
C ALA A 329 -1.20 -30.78 9.51
N PRO A 330 -2.36 -30.51 8.90
CA PRO A 330 -3.34 -29.59 9.47
C PRO A 330 -3.88 -30.14 10.80
N ARG A 331 -3.90 -29.30 11.85
CA ARG A 331 -4.41 -29.67 13.17
C ARG A 331 -5.91 -29.96 13.06
N LYS A 332 -6.31 -31.23 13.18
CA LYS A 332 -7.73 -31.62 13.25
C LYS A 332 -8.32 -31.02 14.54
N ALA A 333 -9.45 -30.32 14.42
CA ALA A 333 -10.17 -29.81 15.57
C ALA A 333 -10.55 -30.98 16.51
N ALA A 334 -10.22 -30.86 17.80
CA ALA A 334 -10.54 -31.87 18.78
C ALA A 334 -12.06 -31.94 18.96
N LYS A 335 -12.66 -33.10 18.67
CA LYS A 335 -14.06 -33.38 19.03
C LYS A 335 -14.14 -33.55 20.54
N SER A 336 -15.19 -33.04 21.19
CA SER A 336 -15.37 -33.25 22.61
C SER A 336 -15.65 -34.73 22.92
N LYS A 337 -15.53 -35.10 24.20
CA LYS A 337 -15.82 -36.46 24.70
C LYS A 337 -17.26 -36.91 24.42
N TYR A 338 -18.16 -35.96 24.19
CA TYR A 338 -19.58 -36.23 23.98
C TYR A 338 -19.88 -36.34 22.48
N ALA A 339 -20.87 -37.16 22.15
CA ALA A 339 -21.34 -37.29 20.77
C ALA A 339 -21.97 -35.96 20.32
N GLU A 340 -21.18 -35.15 19.61
CA GLU A 340 -21.63 -33.93 18.95
C GLU A 340 -22.44 -34.27 17.70
N ASN A 341 -23.35 -33.38 17.31
CA ASN A 341 -24.10 -33.48 16.05
C ASN A 341 -25.02 -34.72 15.92
N VAL A 342 -25.51 -35.25 17.04
CA VAL A 342 -26.50 -36.34 17.03
C VAL A 342 -27.89 -35.80 16.68
N MET A 343 -28.34 -36.11 15.47
CA MET A 343 -29.70 -35.87 15.01
C MET A 343 -30.60 -37.02 15.46
N VAL A 344 -31.54 -36.73 16.36
CA VAL A 344 -32.50 -37.72 16.89
C VAL A 344 -33.83 -37.54 16.15
N ASN A 345 -34.57 -38.61 15.88
CA ASN A 345 -35.96 -38.59 15.38
C ASN A 345 -36.23 -37.67 14.16
N ASN A 346 -35.38 -37.79 13.13
CA ASN A 346 -35.51 -37.13 11.81
C ASN A 346 -35.43 -35.58 11.82
N HIS A 347 -34.81 -34.98 12.85
CA HIS A 347 -34.48 -33.56 12.83
C HIS A 347 -33.21 -33.31 12.02
N LYS A 348 -33.19 -32.25 11.18
CA LYS A 348 -31.97 -31.81 10.45
C LYS A 348 -30.98 -31.00 11.32
N SER A 349 -31.36 -30.72 12.56
CA SER A 349 -30.61 -29.87 13.50
C SER A 349 -30.52 -30.53 14.87
N VAL A 350 -29.44 -30.30 15.61
CA VAL A 350 -29.23 -30.84 16.96
C VAL A 350 -30.16 -30.16 17.97
N TRP A 351 -30.53 -30.86 19.04
CA TRP A 351 -31.23 -30.26 20.17
C TRP A 351 -30.40 -29.14 20.81
N GLY A 352 -30.99 -27.95 21.00
CA GLY A 352 -30.28 -26.76 21.47
C GLY A 352 -29.71 -25.88 20.36
N SER A 353 -30.01 -26.19 19.09
CA SER A 353 -29.72 -25.33 17.94
C SER A 353 -30.62 -24.09 17.86
N TRP A 354 -31.72 -24.06 18.62
CA TRP A 354 -32.66 -22.94 18.67
C TRP A 354 -32.97 -22.55 20.11
N TRP A 355 -33.15 -21.26 20.38
CA TRP A 355 -33.46 -20.70 21.69
C TRP A 355 -34.52 -19.61 21.58
N SER A 356 -35.60 -19.74 22.33
CA SER A 356 -36.64 -18.70 22.44
C SER A 356 -37.38 -18.79 23.77
N ASN A 357 -37.73 -17.64 24.36
CA ASN A 357 -38.47 -17.52 25.62
C ASN A 357 -37.96 -18.46 26.75
N PHE A 358 -36.65 -18.40 27.03
CA PHE A 358 -35.97 -19.22 28.05
C PHE A 358 -36.04 -20.75 27.85
N LYS A 359 -36.35 -21.22 26.64
CA LYS A 359 -36.40 -22.65 26.29
C LYS A 359 -35.53 -22.97 25.08
N TRP A 360 -34.81 -24.08 25.16
CA TRP A 360 -34.05 -24.65 24.06
C TRP A 360 -34.93 -25.55 23.19
N GLY A 361 -34.69 -25.54 21.88
CA GLY A 361 -35.42 -26.34 20.91
C GLY A 361 -34.58 -26.76 19.71
N TYR A 362 -35.25 -27.30 18.69
CA TYR A 362 -34.66 -27.65 17.40
C TYR A 362 -34.85 -26.52 16.38
N ALA A 363 -33.78 -26.09 15.69
CA ALA A 363 -33.85 -25.08 14.63
C ALA A 363 -34.63 -25.56 13.39
N CYS A 364 -34.71 -26.88 13.17
CA CYS A 364 -35.42 -27.44 12.02
C CYS A 364 -36.94 -27.18 12.06
N CYS A 365 -37.57 -27.13 13.24
CA CYS A 365 -39.03 -27.07 13.38
C CYS A 365 -39.53 -26.21 14.55
N HIS A 366 -38.63 -25.52 15.27
CA HIS A 366 -38.92 -24.70 16.46
C HIS A 366 -39.64 -25.43 17.60
N SER A 367 -39.59 -26.77 17.64
CA SER A 367 -40.12 -27.56 18.76
C SER A 367 -39.26 -27.42 20.03
N PHE A 368 -39.94 -27.19 21.17
CA PHE A 368 -39.34 -27.18 22.52
C PHE A 368 -39.40 -28.54 23.23
N VAL A 369 -39.76 -29.62 22.55
CA VAL A 369 -39.85 -30.96 23.15
C VAL A 369 -38.71 -31.85 22.66
N LYS A 370 -37.82 -32.24 23.58
CA LYS A 370 -36.69 -33.12 23.26
C LYS A 370 -37.20 -34.50 22.85
N ASN A 371 -36.64 -35.05 21.77
CA ASN A 371 -37.03 -36.34 21.17
C ASN A 371 -38.42 -36.37 20.53
N SER A 372 -39.07 -35.24 20.24
CA SER A 372 -40.24 -35.25 19.36
C SER A 372 -39.84 -35.65 17.93
N TYR A 373 -40.77 -36.17 17.13
CA TYR A 373 -40.54 -36.26 15.69
C TYR A 373 -40.50 -34.85 15.09
N CYS A 374 -39.73 -34.68 14.01
CA CYS A 374 -39.61 -33.41 13.30
C CYS A 374 -40.92 -33.07 12.58
N THR A 375 -41.47 -31.88 12.86
CA THR A 375 -42.66 -31.34 12.20
C THR A 375 -42.33 -30.52 10.94
N GLY A 376 -41.05 -30.48 10.53
CA GLY A 376 -40.63 -29.79 9.31
C GLY A 376 -40.90 -28.28 9.34
N GLU A 377 -41.16 -27.73 8.15
CA GLU A 377 -41.44 -26.30 7.93
C GLU A 377 -42.82 -25.89 8.50
N GLU A 378 -43.81 -26.79 8.48
CA GLU A 378 -45.12 -26.59 9.10
C GLU A 378 -45.01 -26.25 10.60
N GLY A 379 -44.03 -26.83 11.29
CA GLY A 379 -43.74 -26.52 12.70
C GLY A 379 -43.27 -25.08 12.93
N LYS A 380 -42.53 -24.51 11.97
CA LYS A 380 -42.07 -23.11 12.03
C LYS A 380 -43.23 -22.17 11.77
N GLU A 381 -44.03 -22.43 10.74
CA GLU A 381 -45.20 -21.62 10.40
C GLU A 381 -46.23 -21.61 11.53
N ALA A 382 -46.51 -22.76 12.13
CA ALA A 382 -47.41 -22.86 13.28
C ALA A 382 -46.87 -22.09 14.50
N TRP A 383 -45.56 -22.11 14.72
CA TRP A 383 -44.92 -21.33 15.78
C TRP A 383 -44.98 -19.83 15.50
N GLU A 384 -44.68 -19.38 14.27
CA GLU A 384 -44.79 -17.98 13.88
C GLU A 384 -46.23 -17.49 13.95
N ALA A 385 -47.22 -18.30 13.56
CA ALA A 385 -48.63 -17.98 13.70
C ALA A 385 -49.01 -17.83 15.19
N ALA A 386 -48.60 -18.76 16.05
CA ALA A 386 -48.83 -18.67 17.49
C ALA A 386 -48.15 -17.45 18.12
N GLU A 387 -46.94 -17.09 17.66
CA GLU A 387 -46.20 -15.93 18.14
C GLU A 387 -46.81 -14.63 17.61
N ARG A 388 -47.29 -14.57 16.37
CA ARG A 388 -48.08 -13.45 15.81
C ARG A 388 -49.36 -13.22 16.60
N GLN A 389 -50.05 -14.29 17.01
CA GLN A 389 -51.22 -14.22 17.91
C GLN A 389 -50.85 -13.74 19.32
N ARG A 390 -49.68 -14.15 19.85
CA ARG A 390 -49.18 -13.76 21.18
C ARG A 390 -48.71 -12.31 21.23
N THR A 391 -48.06 -11.84 20.17
CA THR A 391 -47.44 -10.51 20.06
C THR A 391 -48.38 -9.44 19.52
N GLY A 392 -49.55 -9.82 18.99
CA GLY A 392 -50.58 -8.89 18.53
C GLY A 392 -50.23 -8.13 17.25
N VAL A 393 -49.21 -8.57 16.51
CA VAL A 393 -48.67 -7.90 15.31
C VAL A 393 -49.64 -7.94 14.11
N GLY A 394 -50.79 -8.62 14.23
CA GLY A 394 -51.87 -8.64 13.23
C GLY A 394 -53.13 -7.82 13.59
N LEU A 395 -53.11 -6.98 14.63
CA LEU A 395 -54.26 -6.13 15.00
C LEU A 395 -54.22 -4.72 14.35
N ILE A 396 -53.27 -4.48 13.44
CA ILE A 396 -53.14 -3.23 12.70
C ILE A 396 -53.12 -3.58 11.21
N GLU A 397 -54.30 -3.76 10.64
CA GLU A 397 -54.50 -3.80 9.19
C GLU A 397 -54.92 -2.41 8.72
N ALA A 398 -54.04 -1.72 8.01
CA ALA A 398 -54.33 -0.82 6.87
C ALA A 398 -53.04 -0.11 6.47
N GLY A 399 -52.43 -0.52 5.35
CA GLY A 399 -51.32 0.19 4.74
C GLY A 399 -50.40 -0.77 4.00
N GLU A 400 -50.58 -0.84 2.68
CA GLU A 400 -49.85 -1.68 1.73
C GLU A 400 -48.32 -1.71 1.94
N SER A 401 -47.78 -2.92 1.88
CA SER A 401 -46.39 -3.22 1.59
C SER A 401 -46.12 -3.10 0.08
N PRO A 402 -45.00 -2.51 -0.36
CA PRO A 402 -44.45 -2.79 -1.68
C PRO A 402 -43.49 -3.98 -1.60
N GLU A 403 -43.87 -5.08 -2.26
CA GLU A 403 -42.96 -6.13 -2.70
C GLU A 403 -42.30 -5.70 -4.02
N GLU A 404 -40.99 -5.89 -4.13
CA GLU A 404 -40.27 -5.93 -5.41
C GLU A 404 -40.69 -7.17 -6.21
N PRO A 405 -40.68 -7.11 -7.57
CA PRO A 405 -40.59 -8.32 -8.36
C PRO A 405 -39.40 -8.35 -9.33
N SER A 406 -38.96 -9.59 -9.51
CA SER A 406 -37.90 -10.16 -10.33
C SER A 406 -38.13 -10.13 -11.85
N GLN A 407 -37.04 -10.37 -12.57
CA GLN A 407 -36.91 -10.56 -14.02
C GLN A 407 -37.59 -11.85 -14.54
N GLU A 408 -38.29 -11.81 -15.68
CA GLU A 408 -37.97 -12.52 -16.96
C GLU A 408 -39.15 -12.53 -17.99
N GLU A 409 -38.74 -12.32 -19.25
CA GLU A 409 -39.28 -12.50 -20.63
C GLU A 409 -40.71 -13.03 -20.93
N ASP A 410 -41.48 -12.37 -21.83
CA ASP A 410 -41.52 -12.59 -23.31
C ASP A 410 -42.85 -12.11 -24.00
N ALA A 411 -42.70 -11.59 -25.23
CA ALA A 411 -43.62 -11.51 -26.37
C ALA A 411 -44.86 -10.55 -26.47
N PRO A 412 -45.25 -10.11 -27.70
CA PRO A 412 -45.86 -8.80 -27.98
C PRO A 412 -47.26 -8.82 -28.66
N GLN A 413 -47.97 -7.69 -28.63
CA GLN A 413 -48.81 -7.10 -29.72
C GLN A 413 -49.53 -5.81 -29.23
N LYS A 414 -49.28 -4.65 -29.88
CA LYS A 414 -50.20 -3.81 -30.71
C LYS A 414 -51.35 -3.13 -29.93
N GLU A 415 -51.78 -1.88 -30.13
CA GLU A 415 -51.60 -0.74 -31.05
C GLU A 415 -52.05 0.49 -30.20
N ASP A 416 -51.47 1.70 -30.26
CA ASP A 416 -51.89 2.79 -31.16
C ASP A 416 -51.04 4.07 -30.96
N VAL A 417 -51.11 4.93 -31.96
CA VAL A 417 -50.17 5.97 -32.40
C VAL A 417 -50.60 7.38 -31.96
N GLU A 418 -49.67 8.25 -31.53
CA GLU A 418 -49.54 9.63 -32.06
C GLU A 418 -48.20 10.34 -31.69
N ALA A 419 -47.73 11.16 -32.62
CA ALA A 419 -46.39 11.75 -32.76
C ALA A 419 -46.17 13.01 -31.90
N GLY A 420 -44.95 13.44 -31.52
CA GLY A 420 -43.60 12.92 -31.74
C GLY A 420 -42.53 13.87 -31.18
N THR A 421 -41.29 13.39 -31.03
CA THR A 421 -40.02 14.05 -31.40
C THR A 421 -38.93 12.96 -31.29
N LYS A 422 -38.18 12.73 -32.38
CA LYS A 422 -37.37 11.52 -32.62
C LYS A 422 -36.05 11.56 -31.84
N LYS A 423 -35.76 10.51 -31.07
CA LYS A 423 -34.41 10.23 -30.55
C LYS A 423 -33.55 9.67 -31.69
N ARG A 424 -32.32 10.19 -31.79
CA ARG A 424 -31.35 9.89 -32.86
C ARG A 424 -30.88 8.44 -32.74
N THR A 425 -30.74 7.73 -33.86
CA THR A 425 -30.26 6.34 -33.84
C THR A 425 -28.73 6.29 -33.87
N ARG A 426 -28.14 5.21 -33.36
CA ARG A 426 -26.68 5.05 -33.19
C ARG A 426 -25.87 5.23 -34.49
N GLU A 427 -26.49 5.02 -35.65
CA GLU A 427 -25.85 5.25 -36.96
C GLU A 427 -25.75 6.75 -37.32
N GLU A 428 -26.68 7.60 -36.86
CA GLU A 428 -26.64 9.06 -37.06
C GLU A 428 -25.56 9.74 -36.21
N MET A 429 -25.10 9.10 -35.13
CA MET A 429 -23.99 9.58 -34.28
C MET A 429 -22.60 9.32 -34.89
N LEU A 430 -22.51 8.44 -35.90
CA LEU A 430 -21.24 8.04 -36.53
C LEU A 430 -20.93 8.85 -37.80
N ASN A 431 -21.93 9.44 -38.45
CA ASN A 431 -21.72 10.35 -39.57
C ASN A 431 -21.64 11.79 -39.08
N GLY A 432 -20.53 12.47 -39.38
CA GLY A 432 -20.29 13.85 -39.01
C GLY A 432 -21.34 14.82 -39.56
N VAL A 433 -21.52 15.93 -38.84
CA VAL A 433 -22.51 16.99 -39.10
C VAL A 433 -22.57 17.35 -40.58
N THR A 434 -23.76 17.21 -41.18
CA THR A 434 -23.98 17.51 -42.59
C THR A 434 -24.08 19.03 -42.82
N GLU A 435 -23.73 19.49 -44.03
CA GLU A 435 -23.72 20.93 -44.36
C GLU A 435 -25.09 21.59 -44.17
N SER A 436 -26.18 20.84 -44.39
CA SER A 436 -27.54 21.28 -44.15
C SER A 436 -27.85 21.53 -42.68
N GLU A 437 -27.33 20.71 -41.76
CA GLU A 437 -27.53 20.91 -40.31
C GLU A 437 -26.74 22.11 -39.80
N MET A 438 -25.57 22.38 -40.38
CA MET A 438 -24.79 23.59 -40.09
C MET A 438 -25.45 24.86 -40.64
N GLU A 439 -26.10 24.80 -41.80
CA GLU A 439 -26.91 25.91 -42.32
C GLU A 439 -28.16 26.18 -41.49
N GLU A 440 -28.82 25.15 -40.99
CA GLU A 440 -29.95 25.29 -40.06
C GLU A 440 -29.52 25.87 -38.71
N TYR A 441 -28.38 25.44 -38.18
CA TYR A 441 -27.80 26.01 -36.97
C TYR A 441 -27.40 27.48 -37.16
N ARG A 442 -26.79 27.83 -38.31
CA ARG A 442 -26.49 29.21 -38.67
C ARG A 442 -27.75 30.05 -38.81
N ARG A 443 -28.80 29.55 -39.48
CA ARG A 443 -30.10 30.22 -39.58
C ARG A 443 -30.77 30.43 -38.23
N LYS A 444 -30.80 29.42 -37.36
CA LYS A 444 -31.35 29.55 -35.99
C LYS A 444 -30.59 30.57 -35.17
N ARG A 445 -29.26 30.59 -35.27
CA ARG A 445 -28.42 31.56 -34.55
C ARG A 445 -28.58 32.99 -35.08
N THR A 446 -28.75 33.18 -36.39
CA THR A 446 -29.03 34.51 -36.95
C THR A 446 -30.42 35.00 -36.60
N VAL A 447 -31.44 34.13 -36.59
CA VAL A 447 -32.82 34.49 -36.19
C VAL A 447 -32.90 34.81 -34.69
N ALA A 448 -32.17 34.10 -33.84
CA ALA A 448 -32.13 34.38 -32.40
C ALA A 448 -31.42 35.70 -32.04
N ASN A 449 -30.48 36.15 -32.88
CA ASN A 449 -29.76 37.41 -32.71
C ASN A 449 -30.36 38.57 -33.54
N ASP A 450 -31.46 38.34 -34.27
CA ASP A 450 -32.16 39.39 -35.02
C ASP A 450 -33.22 40.05 -34.12
N PRO A 451 -33.04 41.32 -33.72
CA PRO A 451 -34.00 42.04 -32.89
C PRO A 451 -35.35 42.31 -33.58
N MET A 452 -35.44 42.14 -34.90
CA MET A 452 -36.67 42.30 -35.69
C MET A 452 -37.55 41.04 -35.70
N ALA A 453 -37.00 39.87 -35.33
CA ALA A 453 -37.74 38.60 -35.29
C ALA A 453 -38.91 38.61 -34.28
N LYS A 454 -38.84 39.44 -33.23
CA LYS A 454 -39.93 39.63 -32.25
C LYS A 454 -41.11 40.47 -32.77
N PHE A 455 -40.95 41.12 -33.92
CA PHE A 455 -41.95 42.05 -34.51
C PHE A 455 -42.62 41.50 -35.77
N LEU A 456 -42.10 40.42 -36.36
CA LEU A 456 -42.74 39.75 -37.49
C LEU A 456 -43.96 38.95 -37.00
N GLY A 457 -45.16 39.35 -37.45
CA GLY A 457 -46.43 38.65 -37.19
C GLY A 457 -47.39 39.34 -36.22
N LYS A 458 -47.13 40.58 -35.80
CA LYS A 458 -48.04 41.39 -34.94
C LYS A 458 -48.66 42.59 -35.66
N ASP A 459 -48.90 42.48 -36.96
CA ASP A 459 -49.69 43.47 -37.69
C ASP A 459 -51.15 42.99 -37.77
N GLU A 460 -51.94 43.31 -36.75
CA GLU A 460 -53.40 43.34 -36.90
C GLU A 460 -53.76 44.66 -37.62
N LEU A 461 -54.28 44.52 -38.85
CA LEU A 461 -54.86 45.61 -39.64
C LEU A 461 -56.03 46.25 -38.89
N LEU A 462 -55.90 47.52 -38.51
CA LEU A 462 -57.00 48.37 -38.08
C LEU A 462 -57.53 49.19 -39.27
N GLN A 463 -58.46 48.58 -40.02
CA GLN A 463 -59.75 49.16 -40.48
C GLN A 463 -60.57 48.16 -41.28
#